data_AF-A0A821Y526-F1
#
_entry.id   AF-A0A821Y526-F1
#
_cell.length_a   1.000
_cell.length_b   1.000
_cell.length_c   1.000
_cell.angle_alpha   90.00
_cell.angle_beta   90.00
_cell.angle_gamma   90.00
#
_symmetry.space_group_name_H-M   'P 1'
#
loop_
_entity.id
_entity.type
_entity.pdbx_description
1 polymer ?
#
loop_
_entity_poly.entity_id
_entity_poly.type
_entity_poly.pdbx_seq_one_letter_code
_entity_poly.pdbx_strand_id
1 'polypeptide(L)'
;MDSSGTVDDDCDETTNLIIDDYLDVDGDTSLSSLSTRVVDNSDLIESHEIAKAMLDTLKKQMEDVQVARDDERQKAIIQLNSAEKRTTELEDKLAETIQRTEHLNAELERLKKKEEKTKEIANNVQTIKYTKIEKHIFYDFLVTKHGRILDYLQRTKKLDDFFIDKIPKLIFEEKRNTYILTLIGIRVHHQAFKQVLLRILNLSNIKQRTIDFYQRHLNRITKSINKKLFEVQPNTNYWKQYI
;
A
#
# COMPACT_ATOMS: atom_id res chain seq x y z
N MET A 1 -46.72 -1.01 -43.65
CA MET A 1 -47.07 -2.09 -42.71
C MET A 1 -45.80 -2.50 -42.02
N ASP A 2 -45.78 -2.19 -40.73
CA ASP A 2 -44.64 -2.22 -39.83
C ASP A 2 -44.06 -3.62 -39.64
N SER A 3 -42.75 -3.68 -39.48
CA SER A 3 -42.11 -4.71 -38.66
C SER A 3 -40.92 -4.06 -37.96
N SER A 4 -41.23 -3.36 -36.86
CA SER A 4 -40.25 -2.95 -35.88
C SER A 4 -39.77 -4.19 -35.14
N GLY A 5 -38.59 -4.68 -35.49
CA GLY A 5 -37.88 -5.67 -34.68
C GLY A 5 -37.31 -4.98 -33.46
N THR A 6 -37.95 -5.17 -32.31
CA THR A 6 -37.38 -4.84 -31.00
C THR A 6 -36.14 -5.70 -30.78
N VAL A 7 -34.98 -5.05 -30.69
CA VAL A 7 -33.76 -5.65 -30.17
C VAL A 7 -33.85 -5.47 -28.66
N ASP A 8 -34.19 -6.54 -27.96
CA ASP A 8 -34.11 -6.58 -26.49
C ASP A 8 -32.63 -6.47 -26.11
N ASP A 9 -32.25 -5.28 -25.67
CA ASP A 9 -30.94 -4.91 -25.16
C ASP A 9 -30.90 -5.20 -23.65
N ASP A 10 -31.11 -6.47 -23.27
CA ASP A 10 -30.97 -6.92 -21.89
C ASP A 10 -29.49 -7.18 -21.59
N CYS A 11 -28.79 -6.13 -21.17
CA CYS A 11 -27.44 -6.20 -20.61
C CYS A 11 -27.39 -5.55 -19.22
N ASP A 12 -28.34 -5.88 -18.34
CA ASP A 12 -28.31 -5.51 -16.92
C ASP A 12 -28.05 -6.73 -16.02
N GLU A 13 -26.87 -7.35 -16.18
CA GLU A 13 -26.27 -8.11 -15.09
C GLU A 13 -25.54 -7.13 -14.16
N THR A 14 -26.21 -6.77 -13.08
CA THR A 14 -25.62 -6.05 -11.95
C THR A 14 -24.69 -7.01 -11.19
N THR A 15 -23.43 -7.09 -11.59
CA THR A 15 -22.37 -7.73 -10.79
C THR A 15 -22.13 -6.90 -9.54
N ASN A 16 -22.80 -7.25 -8.43
CA ASN A 16 -22.48 -6.77 -7.10
C ASN A 16 -21.10 -7.31 -6.69
N LEU A 17 -20.04 -6.58 -7.02
CA LEU A 17 -18.68 -6.87 -6.55
C LEU A 17 -18.57 -6.49 -5.07
N ILE A 18 -18.67 -7.48 -4.18
CA ILE A 18 -18.43 -7.30 -2.74
C ILE A 18 -16.93 -7.51 -2.50
N ILE A 19 -16.23 -6.48 -2.03
CA ILE A 19 -14.78 -6.55 -1.77
C ILE A 19 -14.46 -7.57 -0.67
N ASP A 20 -15.42 -7.83 0.21
CA ASP A 20 -15.20 -8.70 1.36
C ASP A 20 -14.89 -10.15 0.92
N ASP A 21 -15.22 -10.53 -0.33
CA ASP A 21 -14.83 -11.82 -0.94
C ASP A 21 -13.31 -11.93 -1.26
N TYR A 22 -12.64 -10.77 -1.30
CA TYR A 22 -11.20 -10.61 -1.57
C TYR A 22 -10.39 -10.32 -0.29
N LEU A 23 -11.05 -10.26 0.87
CA LEU A 23 -10.40 -10.18 2.18
C LEU A 23 -10.30 -11.58 2.76
N ASP A 24 -9.11 -11.99 3.23
CA ASP A 24 -9.04 -13.09 4.19
C ASP A 24 -9.56 -12.55 5.53
N VAL A 25 -10.86 -12.72 5.78
CA VAL A 25 -11.44 -12.54 7.10
C VAL A 25 -11.26 -13.87 7.83
N ASP A 26 -10.09 -14.08 8.43
CA ASP A 26 -9.95 -15.09 9.50
C ASP A 26 -10.70 -14.55 10.73
N GLY A 27 -12.02 -14.65 10.67
CA GLY A 27 -12.92 -14.49 11.80
C GLY A 27 -13.41 -15.86 12.23
N ASP A 28 -12.60 -16.61 12.98
CA ASP A 28 -13.15 -17.46 14.03
C ASP A 28 -12.11 -17.87 15.08
N THR A 29 -12.34 -17.37 16.29
CA THR A 29 -11.99 -18.01 17.56
C THR A 29 -12.64 -19.40 17.62
N SER A 30 -11.97 -20.41 17.08
CA SER A 30 -12.36 -21.82 17.28
C SER A 30 -11.13 -22.72 17.27
N LEU A 31 -10.74 -23.14 18.48
CA LEU A 31 -9.81 -24.23 18.75
C LEU A 31 -10.42 -25.56 18.28
N SER A 32 -10.34 -25.91 17.00
CA SER A 32 -10.25 -27.32 16.55
C SER A 32 -10.05 -27.45 15.05
N SER A 33 -8.78 -27.49 14.62
CA SER A 33 -8.26 -28.48 13.67
C SER A 33 -6.85 -28.06 13.25
N LEU A 34 -5.85 -28.65 13.90
CA LEU A 34 -4.49 -28.63 13.38
C LEU A 34 -4.48 -29.38 12.05
N SER A 35 -4.38 -28.63 10.95
CA SER A 35 -3.78 -29.11 9.72
C SER A 35 -2.73 -28.11 9.27
N THR A 36 -1.49 -28.50 9.54
CA THR A 36 -0.25 -27.75 9.35
C THR A 36 -0.11 -27.23 7.92
N ARG A 37 -0.28 -25.93 7.73
CA ARG A 37 0.44 -25.19 6.69
C ARG A 37 0.88 -23.85 7.27
N VAL A 38 2.19 -23.75 7.46
CA VAL A 38 2.97 -22.56 7.75
C VAL A 38 2.57 -21.49 6.73
N VAL A 39 1.61 -20.64 7.09
CA VAL A 39 1.45 -19.34 6.48
C VAL A 39 2.56 -18.52 7.10
N ASP A 40 3.50 -18.05 6.28
CA ASP A 40 4.65 -17.29 6.72
C ASP A 40 4.22 -16.14 7.63
N ASN A 41 4.49 -16.29 8.93
CA ASN A 41 4.41 -15.25 9.95
C ASN A 41 5.41 -14.11 9.67
N SER A 42 6.28 -14.25 8.66
CA SER A 42 7.34 -13.31 8.26
C SER A 42 6.82 -11.89 7.99
N ASP A 43 5.68 -11.72 7.32
CA ASP A 43 5.25 -10.38 6.87
C ASP A 43 4.56 -9.55 7.97
N LEU A 44 3.85 -10.22 8.88
CA LEU A 44 3.30 -9.59 10.09
C LEU A 44 4.42 -9.18 11.04
N ILE A 45 5.45 -10.03 11.14
CA ILE A 45 6.71 -9.75 11.81
C ILE A 45 7.38 -8.51 11.18
N GLU A 46 7.48 -8.40 9.85
CA GLU A 46 8.11 -7.23 9.20
C GLU A 46 7.44 -5.89 9.56
N SER A 47 6.11 -5.81 9.62
CA SER A 47 5.43 -4.53 9.91
C SER A 47 5.64 -4.06 11.35
N HIS A 48 5.60 -5.00 12.32
CA HIS A 48 5.92 -4.73 13.72
C HIS A 48 7.42 -4.51 13.91
N GLU A 49 8.29 -5.20 13.17
CA GLU A 49 9.74 -5.01 13.20
C GLU A 49 10.14 -3.65 12.65
N ILE A 50 9.52 -3.16 11.57
CA ILE A 50 9.79 -1.81 11.05
C ILE A 50 9.43 -0.76 12.10
N ALA A 51 8.23 -0.86 12.69
CA ALA A 51 7.78 0.07 13.73
C ALA A 51 8.61 -0.03 15.04
N LYS A 52 9.06 -1.25 15.40
CA LYS A 52 9.88 -1.50 16.59
C LYS A 52 11.33 -1.04 16.41
N ALA A 53 11.98 -1.38 15.30
CA ALA A 53 13.34 -0.92 14.98
C ALA A 53 13.42 0.62 14.91
N MET A 54 12.33 1.25 14.46
CA MET A 54 12.15 2.70 14.48
C MET A 54 12.09 3.27 15.89
N LEU A 55 11.26 2.71 16.77
CA LEU A 55 11.19 3.12 18.16
C LEU A 55 12.53 2.92 18.88
N ASP A 56 13.24 1.82 18.59
CA ASP A 56 14.55 1.54 19.17
C ASP A 56 15.61 2.55 18.71
N THR A 57 15.58 2.97 17.44
CA THR A 57 16.46 4.03 16.92
C THR A 57 16.20 5.36 17.61
N LEU A 58 14.92 5.72 17.81
CA LEU A 58 14.54 6.99 18.43
C LEU A 58 14.89 7.01 19.92
N LYS A 59 14.69 5.88 20.62
CA LYS A 59 15.12 5.70 22.00
C LYS A 59 16.62 5.84 22.16
N LYS A 60 17.40 5.25 21.25
CA LYS A 60 18.86 5.41 21.26
C LYS A 60 19.28 6.87 21.09
N GLN A 61 18.67 7.59 20.15
CA GLN A 61 18.93 9.03 19.98
C GLN A 61 18.57 9.83 21.23
N MET A 62 17.46 9.50 21.90
CA MET A 62 17.10 10.14 23.17
C MET A 62 18.09 9.82 24.28
N GLU A 63 18.59 8.59 24.36
CA GLU A 63 19.60 8.16 25.32
C GLU A 63 20.94 8.88 25.08
N ASP A 64 21.38 9.00 23.83
CA ASP A 64 22.60 9.74 23.46
C ASP A 64 22.50 11.23 23.86
N VAL A 65 21.34 11.87 23.61
CA VAL A 65 21.09 13.27 24.01
C VAL A 65 20.99 13.41 25.54
N GLN A 66 20.42 12.42 26.21
CA GLN A 66 20.31 12.39 27.67
C GLN A 66 21.68 12.29 28.33
N VAL A 67 22.56 11.41 27.84
CA VAL A 67 23.95 11.28 28.29
C VAL A 67 24.71 12.59 28.06
N ALA A 68 24.62 13.18 26.86
CA ALA A 68 25.27 14.44 26.56
C ALA A 68 24.82 15.59 27.48
N ARG A 69 23.52 15.65 27.80
CA ARG A 69 22.99 16.62 28.77
C ARG A 69 23.54 16.39 30.18
N ASP A 70 23.59 15.14 30.62
CA ASP A 70 24.06 14.81 31.97
C ASP A 70 25.57 15.09 32.13
N ASP A 71 26.36 14.85 31.08
CA ASP A 71 27.78 15.21 31.03
C ASP A 71 27.98 16.73 31.08
N GLU A 72 27.24 17.52 30.30
CA GLU A 72 27.31 18.98 30.34
C GLU A 72 26.85 19.54 31.70
N ARG A 73 25.83 18.93 32.30
CA ARG A 73 25.39 19.29 33.66
C ARG A 73 26.45 18.97 34.71
N GLN A 74 27.12 17.84 34.60
CA GLN A 74 28.24 17.49 35.49
C GLN A 74 29.41 18.46 35.34
N LYS A 75 29.76 18.86 34.10
CA LYS A 75 30.76 19.90 33.85
C LYS A 75 30.39 21.21 34.53
N ALA A 76 29.13 21.64 34.43
CA ALA A 76 28.65 22.83 35.12
C ALA A 76 28.77 22.71 36.65
N ILE A 77 28.44 21.56 37.24
CA ILE A 77 28.58 21.31 38.69
C ILE A 77 30.05 21.34 39.13
N ILE A 78 30.95 20.76 38.34
CA ILE A 78 32.40 20.77 38.61
C ILE A 78 32.93 22.21 38.58
N GLN A 79 32.54 23.00 37.57
CA GLN A 79 32.89 24.43 37.48
C GLN A 79 32.31 25.27 38.63
N LEU A 80 31.13 24.91 39.15
CA LEU A 80 30.50 25.59 40.28
C LEU A 80 31.16 25.25 41.63
N ASN A 81 31.71 24.04 41.74
CA ASN A 81 32.36 23.52 42.96
C ASN A 81 33.88 23.72 42.99
N SER A 82 34.52 24.08 41.87
CA SER A 82 35.94 24.43 41.86
C SER A 82 36.16 25.68 42.73
N ALA A 83 37.07 25.59 43.69
CA ALA A 83 37.39 26.66 44.65
C ALA A 83 38.08 27.90 44.03
N GLU A 84 38.05 28.04 42.70
CA GLU A 84 38.56 29.21 42.00
C GLU A 84 37.62 30.41 42.20
N LYS A 85 38.19 31.59 42.47
CA LYS A 85 37.43 32.85 42.46
C LYS A 85 36.75 32.96 41.11
N ARG A 86 35.47 33.35 41.08
CA ARG A 86 34.72 33.67 39.85
C ARG A 86 35.50 34.68 39.02
N THR A 87 36.27 34.18 38.06
CA THR A 87 36.84 34.99 36.99
C THR A 87 35.74 35.18 35.95
N THR A 88 35.77 36.29 35.23
CA THR A 88 34.83 36.56 34.12
C THR A 88 34.82 35.41 33.11
N GLU A 89 35.97 34.76 32.87
CA GLU A 89 36.08 33.59 31.99
C GLU A 89 35.34 32.35 32.50
N LEU A 90 35.25 32.16 33.82
CA LEU A 90 34.55 31.03 34.43
C LEU A 90 33.04 31.29 34.45
N GLU A 91 32.62 32.54 34.63
CA GLU A 91 31.22 32.97 34.49
C GLU A 91 30.72 32.83 33.04
N ASP A 92 31.55 33.20 32.05
CA ASP A 92 31.22 33.05 30.62
C ASP A 92 31.08 31.58 30.22
N LYS A 93 32.00 30.70 30.68
CA LYS A 93 31.91 29.24 30.45
C LYS A 93 30.69 28.61 31.12
N LEU A 94 30.34 29.08 32.32
CA LEU A 94 29.14 28.61 33.02
C LEU A 94 27.87 29.01 32.26
N ALA A 95 27.81 30.25 31.77
CA ALA A 95 26.69 30.74 30.96
C ALA A 95 26.54 29.95 29.65
N GLU A 96 27.65 29.66 28.95
CA GLU A 96 27.65 28.83 27.74
C GLU A 96 27.15 27.40 28.03
N THR A 97 27.62 26.80 29.13
CA THR A 97 27.21 25.45 29.54
C THR A 97 25.72 25.39 29.91
N ILE A 98 25.20 26.43 30.57
CA ILE A 98 23.77 26.56 30.89
C ILE A 98 22.95 26.67 29.60
N GLN A 99 23.33 27.55 28.67
CA GLN A 99 22.63 27.69 27.38
C GLN A 99 22.64 26.39 26.57
N ARG A 100 23.76 25.68 26.57
CA ARG A 100 23.88 24.37 25.91
C ARG A 100 22.98 23.32 26.56
N THR A 101 22.88 23.33 27.88
CA THR A 101 21.97 22.45 28.63
C THR A 101 20.50 22.77 28.33
N GLU A 102 20.13 24.04 28.24
CA GLU A 102 18.78 24.48 27.84
C GLU A 102 18.43 24.05 26.42
N HIS A 103 19.37 24.20 25.48
CA HIS A 103 19.20 23.72 24.11
C HIS A 103 18.98 22.20 24.07
N LEU A 104 19.82 21.42 24.77
CA LEU A 104 19.68 19.96 24.85
C LEU A 104 18.36 19.55 25.49
N ASN A 105 17.89 20.26 26.52
CA ASN A 105 16.57 20.02 27.11
C ASN A 105 15.43 20.27 26.11
N ALA A 106 15.50 21.36 25.34
CA ALA A 106 14.51 21.67 24.33
C ALA A 106 14.51 20.62 23.19
N GLU A 107 15.68 20.11 22.82
CA GLU A 107 15.83 19.04 21.83
C GLU A 107 15.25 17.71 22.35
N LEU A 108 15.53 17.35 23.60
CA LEU A 108 15.02 16.14 24.25
C LEU A 108 13.48 16.18 24.34
N GLU A 109 12.89 17.32 24.71
CA GLU A 109 11.43 17.48 24.72
C GLU A 109 10.80 17.39 23.31
N ARG A 110 11.51 17.87 22.28
CA ARG A 110 11.07 17.67 20.88
C ARG A 110 11.12 16.20 20.47
N LEU A 111 12.17 15.47 20.87
CA LEU A 111 12.31 14.05 20.58
C LEU A 111 11.25 13.20 21.29
N LYS A 112 10.95 13.48 22.58
CA LYS A 112 9.85 12.82 23.30
C LYS A 112 8.51 12.98 22.61
N LYS A 113 8.17 14.21 22.20
CA LYS A 113 6.92 14.46 21.45
C LYS A 113 6.88 13.72 20.12
N LYS A 114 8.02 13.57 19.45
CA LYS A 114 8.14 12.75 18.24
C LYS A 114 7.98 11.26 18.55
N GLU A 115 8.53 10.77 19.66
CA GLU A 115 8.38 9.38 20.11
C GLU A 115 6.91 9.04 20.34
N GLU A 116 6.18 9.88 21.07
CA GLU A 116 4.76 9.67 21.35
C GLU A 116 3.93 9.58 20.06
N LYS A 117 4.13 10.51 19.13
CA LYS A 117 3.46 10.48 17.82
C LYS A 117 3.82 9.25 17.00
N THR A 118 5.10 8.89 16.98
CA THR A 118 5.61 7.71 16.25
C THR A 118 4.99 6.44 16.83
N LYS A 119 4.89 6.35 18.15
CA LYS A 119 4.27 5.23 18.87
C LYS A 119 2.78 5.13 18.59
N GLU A 120 2.07 6.25 18.56
CA GLU A 120 0.66 6.29 18.20
C GLU A 120 0.44 5.80 16.76
N ILE A 121 1.27 6.24 15.81
CA ILE A 121 1.19 5.79 14.41
C ILE A 121 1.53 4.31 14.33
N ALA A 122 2.62 3.85 14.96
CA ALA A 122 3.06 2.47 15.00
C ALA A 122 1.97 1.51 15.48
N ASN A 123 1.26 1.87 16.56
CA ASN A 123 0.15 1.07 17.08
C ASN A 123 -1.03 0.96 16.11
N ASN A 124 -1.16 1.90 15.18
CA ASN A 124 -2.22 1.96 14.19
C ASN A 124 -1.80 1.39 12.82
N VAL A 125 -0.54 0.99 12.64
CA VAL A 125 -0.08 0.32 11.43
C VAL A 125 -0.64 -1.09 11.40
N GLN A 126 -1.28 -1.42 10.28
CA GLN A 126 -1.86 -2.71 10.02
C GLN A 126 -1.36 -3.23 8.67
N THR A 127 -1.23 -4.54 8.60
CA THR A 127 -0.92 -5.26 7.37
C THR A 127 -2.15 -6.03 6.97
N ILE A 128 -2.71 -5.71 5.80
CA ILE A 128 -3.91 -6.38 5.26
C ILE A 128 -3.54 -7.08 3.97
N LYS A 129 -3.88 -8.37 3.87
CA LYS A 129 -3.72 -9.19 2.68
C LYS A 129 -5.05 -9.22 1.90
N TYR A 130 -4.99 -8.81 0.64
CA TYR A 130 -6.07 -8.93 -0.33
C TYR A 130 -5.75 -10.10 -1.24
N THR A 131 -6.57 -11.14 -1.17
CA THR A 131 -6.32 -12.41 -1.86
C THR A 131 -7.15 -12.52 -3.14
N LYS A 132 -6.87 -13.55 -3.94
CA LYS A 132 -7.62 -13.90 -5.16
C LYS A 132 -7.65 -12.81 -6.24
N ILE A 133 -6.61 -11.97 -6.32
CA ILE A 133 -6.51 -11.01 -7.42
C ILE A 133 -6.13 -11.75 -8.70
N GLU A 134 -6.96 -11.65 -9.73
CA GLU A 134 -6.71 -12.33 -10.99
C GLU A 134 -5.49 -11.76 -11.72
N LYS A 135 -4.74 -12.62 -12.39
CA LYS A 135 -3.47 -12.27 -13.06
C LYS A 135 -3.62 -11.09 -14.04
N HIS A 136 -4.70 -11.05 -14.81
CA HIS A 136 -4.92 -9.97 -15.78
C HIS A 136 -5.17 -8.63 -15.08
N ILE A 137 -5.93 -8.61 -13.98
CA ILE A 137 -6.17 -7.40 -13.17
C ILE A 137 -4.86 -6.86 -12.61
N PHE A 138 -4.01 -7.78 -12.13
CA PHE A 138 -2.70 -7.44 -11.60
C PHE A 138 -1.82 -6.73 -12.65
N TYR A 139 -1.61 -7.34 -13.82
CA TYR A 139 -0.75 -6.76 -14.84
C TYR A 139 -1.35 -5.52 -15.52
N ASP A 140 -2.65 -5.54 -15.82
CA ASP A 140 -3.28 -4.46 -16.57
C ASP A 140 -3.38 -3.17 -15.74
N PHE A 141 -3.62 -3.29 -14.43
CA PHE A 141 -3.92 -2.14 -13.57
C PHE A 141 -2.93 -1.97 -12.42
N LEU A 142 -2.71 -3.00 -11.61
CA LEU A 142 -1.94 -2.84 -10.36
C LEU A 142 -0.45 -2.60 -10.62
N VAL A 143 0.16 -3.34 -11.55
CA VAL A 143 1.57 -3.16 -11.93
C VAL A 143 1.76 -1.83 -12.67
N THR A 144 0.95 -1.57 -13.69
CA THR A 144 1.11 -0.37 -14.55
C THR A 144 0.82 0.93 -13.80
N LYS A 145 0.00 0.90 -12.74
CA LYS A 145 -0.36 2.09 -11.96
C LYS A 145 0.19 2.09 -10.54
N HIS A 146 1.08 1.15 -10.19
CA HIS A 146 1.63 1.01 -8.85
C HIS A 146 2.08 2.34 -8.23
N GLY A 147 2.95 3.09 -8.93
CA GLY A 147 3.44 4.38 -8.43
C GLY A 147 2.31 5.39 -8.18
N ARG A 148 1.33 5.49 -9.08
CA ARG A 148 0.19 6.40 -8.92
C ARG A 148 -0.72 6.00 -7.75
N ILE A 149 -0.87 4.70 -7.51
CA ILE A 149 -1.63 4.17 -6.38
C ILE A 149 -0.92 4.56 -5.08
N LEU A 150 0.39 4.32 -4.98
CA LEU A 150 1.17 4.70 -3.81
C LEU A 150 1.16 6.22 -3.56
N ASP A 151 1.37 7.03 -4.59
CA ASP A 151 1.31 8.49 -4.51
C ASP A 151 -0.05 8.97 -3.98
N TYR A 152 -1.14 8.36 -4.46
CA TYR A 152 -2.48 8.67 -3.99
C TYR A 152 -2.64 8.32 -2.51
N LEU A 153 -2.20 7.13 -2.09
CA LEU A 153 -2.28 6.71 -0.69
C LEU A 153 -1.45 7.61 0.23
N GLN A 154 -0.23 7.99 -0.17
CA GLN A 154 0.61 8.94 0.56
C GLN A 154 -0.05 10.31 0.73
N ARG A 155 -0.83 10.77 -0.27
CA ARG A 155 -1.56 12.03 -0.19
C ARG A 155 -2.79 11.98 0.71
N THR A 156 -3.39 10.79 0.92
CA THR A 156 -4.59 10.65 1.77
C THR A 156 -4.31 10.97 3.25
N LYS A 157 -3.11 10.68 3.73
CA LYS A 157 -2.64 11.13 5.04
C LYS A 157 -1.14 11.41 4.97
N LYS A 158 -0.77 12.68 5.15
CA LYS A 158 0.63 13.04 5.40
C LYS A 158 1.05 12.47 6.76
N LEU A 159 1.95 11.51 6.73
CA LEU A 159 2.67 11.04 7.89
C LEU A 159 3.90 11.93 8.11
N ASP A 160 4.45 11.89 9.33
CA ASP A 160 5.72 12.55 9.62
C ASP A 160 6.84 12.02 8.71
N ASP A 161 7.85 12.86 8.45
CA ASP A 161 8.94 12.59 7.50
C ASP A 161 9.66 11.25 7.75
N PHE A 162 9.58 10.77 8.99
CA PHE A 162 10.16 9.51 9.44
C PHE A 162 9.52 8.25 8.81
N PHE A 163 8.28 8.36 8.33
CA PHE A 163 7.54 7.27 7.66
C PHE A 163 7.59 7.35 6.13
N ILE A 164 8.26 8.37 5.58
CA ILE A 164 8.47 8.51 4.13
C ILE A 164 9.15 7.24 3.60
N ASP A 165 8.67 6.77 2.45
CA ASP A 165 9.10 5.54 1.75
C ASP A 165 8.83 4.21 2.47
N LYS A 166 8.24 4.24 3.68
CA LYS A 166 7.96 3.03 4.46
C LYS A 166 6.47 2.75 4.61
N ILE A 167 5.64 3.80 4.71
CA ILE A 167 4.19 3.67 4.83
C ILE A 167 3.52 4.79 4.00
N PRO A 168 2.52 4.47 3.15
CA PRO A 168 2.00 3.16 2.80
C PRO A 168 2.94 2.36 1.89
N LYS A 169 2.97 1.03 2.05
CA LYS A 169 3.75 0.10 1.22
C LYS A 169 2.85 -1.00 0.65
N LEU A 170 3.00 -1.27 -0.64
CA LEU A 170 2.31 -2.36 -1.34
C LEU A 170 3.32 -3.44 -1.73
N ILE A 171 3.02 -4.68 -1.38
CA ILE A 171 3.82 -5.86 -1.69
C ILE A 171 2.94 -6.82 -2.48
N PHE A 172 3.54 -7.50 -3.45
CA PHE A 172 2.85 -8.42 -4.35
C PHE A 172 3.50 -9.78 -4.29
N GLU A 173 2.69 -10.82 -4.17
CA GLU A 173 3.13 -12.22 -4.17
C GLU A 173 2.32 -13.00 -5.22
N GLU A 174 3.00 -13.70 -6.13
CA GLU A 174 2.33 -14.56 -7.10
C GLU A 174 2.03 -15.93 -6.48
N LYS A 175 0.75 -16.34 -6.50
CA LYS A 175 0.30 -17.64 -6.02
C LYS A 175 -0.43 -18.40 -7.12
N ARG A 176 0.32 -19.23 -7.85
CA ARG A 176 -0.15 -20.04 -8.99
C ARG A 176 -0.77 -19.17 -10.10
N ASN A 177 -2.08 -18.94 -10.04
CA ASN A 177 -2.85 -18.21 -11.06
C ASN A 177 -3.51 -16.95 -10.50
N THR A 178 -3.29 -16.65 -9.22
CA THR A 178 -3.77 -15.44 -8.56
C THR A 178 -2.60 -14.72 -7.91
N TYR A 179 -2.80 -13.46 -7.58
CA TYR A 179 -1.86 -12.64 -6.83
C TYR A 179 -2.44 -12.35 -5.44
N ILE A 180 -1.56 -12.36 -4.45
CA ILE A 180 -1.82 -11.82 -3.13
C ILE A 180 -1.21 -10.42 -3.11
N LEU A 181 -2.03 -9.47 -2.69
CA LEU A 181 -1.63 -8.10 -2.52
C LEU A 181 -1.61 -7.77 -1.03
N THR A 182 -0.46 -7.37 -0.51
CA THR A 182 -0.32 -6.97 0.89
C THR A 182 -0.14 -5.45 0.96
N LEU A 183 -1.04 -4.78 1.67
CA LEU A 183 -0.89 -3.36 2.00
C LEU A 183 -0.43 -3.22 3.45
N ILE A 184 0.64 -2.47 3.66
CA ILE A 184 1.09 -2.03 4.98
C ILE A 184 0.75 -0.55 5.10
N GLY A 185 -0.10 -0.22 6.07
CA GLY A 185 -0.70 1.10 6.15
C GLY A 185 -1.46 1.34 7.46
N ILE A 186 -1.82 2.60 7.71
CA ILE A 186 -2.81 2.93 8.74
C ILE A 186 -4.22 2.77 8.17
N ARG A 187 -5.24 2.78 9.04
CA ARG A 187 -6.66 2.61 8.66
C ARG A 187 -7.11 3.47 7.47
N VAL A 188 -6.67 4.72 7.39
CA VAL A 188 -7.01 5.65 6.29
C VAL A 188 -6.48 5.14 4.95
N HIS A 189 -5.25 4.61 4.92
CA HIS A 189 -4.65 4.04 3.71
C HIS A 189 -5.42 2.80 3.24
N HIS A 190 -5.80 1.92 4.17
CA HIS A 190 -6.59 0.72 3.86
C HIS A 190 -7.97 1.07 3.28
N GLN A 191 -8.64 2.07 3.84
CA GLN A 191 -9.93 2.53 3.32
C GLN A 191 -9.81 3.14 1.92
N ALA A 192 -8.79 4.00 1.70
CA ALA A 192 -8.52 4.59 0.40
C ALA A 192 -8.17 3.51 -0.64
N PHE A 193 -7.36 2.54 -0.25
CA PHE A 193 -6.98 1.43 -1.13
C PHE A 193 -8.16 0.52 -1.47
N LYS A 194 -9.05 0.23 -0.50
CA LYS A 194 -10.31 -0.52 -0.73
C LYS A 194 -11.14 0.11 -1.85
N GLN A 195 -11.23 1.44 -1.90
CA GLN A 195 -11.92 2.17 -2.98
C GLN A 195 -11.20 2.09 -4.32
N VAL A 196 -9.86 2.17 -4.32
CA VAL A 196 -9.05 2.01 -5.54
C VAL A 196 -9.24 0.61 -6.12
N LEU A 197 -9.17 -0.42 -5.27
CA LEU A 197 -9.32 -1.80 -5.70
C LEU A 197 -10.71 -2.06 -6.31
N LEU A 198 -11.79 -1.57 -5.69
CA LEU A 198 -13.14 -1.62 -6.29
C LEU A 198 -13.20 -1.05 -7.69
N ARG A 199 -12.60 0.13 -7.87
CA ARG A 199 -12.64 0.82 -9.14
C ARG A 199 -11.87 0.04 -10.19
N ILE A 200 -10.74 -0.56 -9.83
CA ILE A 200 -9.97 -1.46 -10.69
C ILE A 200 -10.79 -2.69 -11.07
N LEU A 201 -11.44 -3.36 -10.11
CA LEU A 201 -12.29 -4.53 -10.38
C LEU A 201 -13.43 -4.18 -11.35
N ASN A 202 -14.11 -3.05 -11.13
CA ASN A 202 -15.17 -2.58 -12.02
C ASN A 202 -14.64 -2.26 -13.43
N LEU A 203 -13.49 -1.57 -13.52
CA LEU A 203 -12.84 -1.30 -14.81
C LEU A 203 -12.45 -2.59 -15.55
N SER A 204 -12.00 -3.62 -14.83
CA SER A 204 -11.71 -4.92 -15.42
C SER A 204 -12.97 -5.58 -16.00
N ASN A 205 -14.06 -5.57 -15.25
CA ASN A 205 -15.35 -6.08 -15.73
C ASN A 205 -15.84 -5.34 -16.98
N ILE A 206 -15.74 -4.00 -17.00
CA ILE A 206 -16.11 -3.19 -18.17
C ILE A 206 -15.22 -3.56 -19.37
N LYS A 207 -13.91 -3.71 -19.16
CA LYS A 207 -12.97 -4.12 -20.21
C LYS A 207 -13.36 -5.49 -20.78
N GLN A 208 -13.65 -6.46 -19.93
CA GLN A 208 -14.03 -7.81 -20.35
C GLN A 208 -15.34 -7.81 -21.15
N ARG A 209 -16.39 -7.13 -20.64
CA ARG A 209 -17.66 -6.96 -21.37
C ARG A 209 -17.46 -6.34 -22.75
N THR A 210 -16.57 -5.35 -22.83
CA THR A 210 -16.23 -4.67 -24.09
C THR A 210 -15.55 -5.63 -25.06
N ILE A 211 -14.56 -6.41 -24.59
CA ILE A 211 -13.89 -7.44 -25.39
C ILE A 211 -14.91 -8.46 -25.92
N ASP A 212 -15.78 -8.96 -25.06
CA ASP A 212 -16.80 -9.96 -25.41
C ASP A 212 -17.80 -9.41 -26.44
N PHE A 213 -18.16 -8.13 -26.33
CA PHE A 213 -19.00 -7.44 -27.33
C PHE A 213 -18.31 -7.38 -28.69
N TYR A 214 -17.06 -6.91 -28.76
CA TYR A 214 -16.31 -6.83 -30.02
C TYR A 214 -16.07 -8.20 -30.64
N GLN A 215 -15.74 -9.21 -29.83
CA GLN A 215 -15.52 -10.56 -30.32
C GLN A 215 -16.80 -11.18 -30.91
N ARG A 216 -17.96 -10.95 -30.28
CA ARG A 216 -19.27 -11.32 -30.85
C ARG A 216 -19.53 -10.61 -32.18
N HIS A 217 -19.23 -9.33 -32.28
CA HIS A 217 -19.41 -8.55 -33.50
C HIS A 217 -18.51 -9.04 -34.64
N LEU A 218 -17.22 -9.24 -34.36
CA LEU A 218 -16.26 -9.79 -35.32
C LEU A 218 -16.68 -11.18 -35.80
N ASN A 219 -17.10 -12.06 -34.89
CA ASN A 219 -17.60 -13.39 -35.26
C ASN A 219 -18.83 -13.32 -36.18
N ARG A 220 -19.74 -12.35 -35.97
CA ARG A 220 -20.87 -12.10 -36.88
C ARG A 220 -20.41 -11.65 -38.27
N ILE A 221 -19.46 -10.71 -38.33
CA ILE A 221 -18.89 -10.23 -39.60
C ILE A 221 -18.20 -11.39 -40.34
N THR A 222 -17.32 -12.14 -39.67
CA THR A 222 -16.62 -13.28 -40.26
C THR A 222 -17.57 -14.33 -40.80
N LYS A 223 -18.64 -14.66 -40.05
CA LYS A 223 -19.70 -15.57 -40.53
C LYS A 223 -20.42 -15.02 -41.76
N SER A 224 -20.72 -13.72 -41.78
CA SER A 224 -21.37 -13.05 -42.93
C SER A 224 -20.49 -13.05 -44.17
N ILE A 225 -19.19 -12.74 -44.02
CA ILE A 225 -18.20 -12.79 -45.10
C ILE A 225 -18.08 -14.21 -45.64
N ASN A 226 -17.89 -15.20 -44.76
CA ASN A 226 -17.79 -16.60 -45.16
C ASN A 226 -19.06 -17.04 -45.89
N LYS A 227 -20.25 -16.73 -45.37
CA LYS A 227 -21.53 -17.05 -46.02
C LYS A 227 -21.60 -16.45 -47.43
N LYS A 228 -21.28 -15.17 -47.60
CA LYS A 228 -21.23 -14.53 -48.92
C LYS A 228 -20.19 -15.19 -49.85
N LEU A 229 -19.02 -15.54 -49.34
CA LEU A 229 -17.97 -16.20 -50.11
C LEU A 229 -18.42 -17.58 -50.63
N PHE A 230 -19.17 -18.34 -49.82
CA PHE A 230 -19.72 -19.65 -50.20
C PHE A 230 -21.01 -19.57 -51.04
N GLU A 231 -21.75 -18.46 -50.98
CA GLU A 231 -22.95 -18.22 -51.83
C GLU A 231 -22.59 -17.74 -53.24
N VAL A 232 -21.39 -17.19 -53.46
CA VAL A 232 -20.88 -16.89 -54.79
C VAL A 232 -20.57 -18.22 -55.48
N GLN A 233 -21.53 -18.75 -56.24
CA GLN A 233 -21.23 -19.79 -57.22
C GLN A 233 -20.22 -19.21 -58.22
N PRO A 234 -19.06 -19.85 -58.39
CA PRO A 234 -18.10 -19.35 -59.35
C PRO A 234 -18.68 -19.53 -60.75
N ASN A 235 -18.93 -18.42 -61.46
CA ASN A 235 -19.32 -18.44 -62.87
C ASN A 235 -18.26 -19.10 -63.78
N THR A 236 -17.09 -19.43 -63.24
CA THR A 236 -16.00 -20.11 -63.93
C THR A 236 -15.31 -21.12 -63.01
N ASN A 237 -15.09 -22.35 -63.49
CA ASN A 237 -14.50 -23.45 -62.73
C ASN A 237 -13.00 -23.29 -62.35
N TYR A 238 -12.41 -22.09 -62.43
CA TYR A 238 -10.97 -21.87 -62.24
C TYR A 238 -10.47 -22.24 -60.84
N TRP A 239 -11.32 -22.19 -59.82
CA TRP A 239 -10.94 -22.51 -58.44
C TRP A 239 -10.61 -23.99 -58.19
N LYS A 240 -11.09 -24.90 -59.06
CA LYS A 240 -10.74 -26.34 -58.99
C LYS A 240 -9.28 -26.63 -59.34
N GLN A 241 -8.54 -25.66 -59.89
CA GLN A 241 -7.11 -25.82 -60.25
C GLN A 241 -6.15 -25.42 -59.12
N TYR A 242 -6.65 -24.86 -58.01
CA TYR A 242 -5.84 -24.36 -56.89
C TYR A 242 -5.90 -25.23 -55.62
N ILE A 243 -6.72 -26.29 -55.61
CA ILE A 243 -6.75 -27.33 -54.55
C ILE A 243 -6.04 -28.57 -55.12
#